data_AF-A0A7X5DCM5-F1
#
_entry.id   AF-A0A7X5DCM5-F1
#
_cell.length_a   1.000
_cell.length_b   1.000
_cell.length_c   1.000
_cell.angle_alpha   90.00
_cell.angle_beta   90.00
_cell.angle_gamma   90.00
#
_symmetry.space_group_name_H-M   'P 1'
#
loop_
_entity.id
_entity.type
_entity.pdbx_description
1 polymer ?
#
loop_
_entity_poly.entity_id
_entity_poly.type
_entity_poly.pdbx_seq_one_letter_code
_entity_poly.pdbx_strand_id
1 'polypeptide(L)'
;MDAPETTYLETLSELYPTAEEAAAEIALLEGALALPRGTELFASDIHGEHNAFSHLVRNGSGAVRELVAAVFPDATADARAELAAAVCYPAEKAELVLEDAGEEALADLIEQL
;
A
#
# COMPACT_ATOMS: atom_id res chain seq x y z
N MET A 1 40.95 -4.17 -19.68
CA MET A 1 40.05 -3.83 -18.57
C MET A 1 40.79 -2.89 -17.66
N ASP A 2 40.20 -1.74 -17.36
CA ASP A 2 40.77 -0.81 -16.40
C ASP A 2 40.72 -1.44 -14.99
N ALA A 3 41.69 -1.14 -14.12
CA ALA A 3 41.74 -1.64 -12.75
C ALA A 3 40.38 -1.58 -11.99
N PRO A 4 39.60 -0.48 -12.05
CA PRO A 4 38.27 -0.42 -11.42
C PRO A 4 37.24 -1.39 -12.03
N GLU A 5 37.33 -1.68 -13.32
CA GLU A 5 36.41 -2.59 -14.01
C GLU A 5 36.64 -4.04 -13.56
N THR A 6 37.91 -4.44 -13.40
CA THR A 6 38.27 -5.76 -12.88
C THR A 6 37.79 -5.95 -11.44
N THR A 7 38.05 -4.99 -10.56
CA THR A 7 37.59 -5.06 -9.16
C THR A 7 36.06 -5.15 -9.05
N TYR A 8 35.34 -4.45 -9.93
CA TYR A 8 33.88 -4.52 -9.97
C TYR A 8 33.39 -5.91 -10.37
N LEU A 9 33.99 -6.50 -11.41
CA LEU A 9 33.62 -7.84 -11.89
C LEU A 9 34.02 -8.94 -10.89
N GLU A 10 35.14 -8.80 -10.19
CA GLU A 10 35.53 -9.70 -9.10
C GLU A 10 34.48 -9.67 -7.98
N THR A 11 34.06 -8.48 -7.54
CA THR A 11 33.02 -8.32 -6.52
C THR A 11 31.69 -8.93 -6.98
N LEU A 12 31.30 -8.72 -8.24
CA LEU A 12 30.09 -9.34 -8.80
C LEU A 12 30.19 -10.87 -8.85
N SER A 13 31.37 -11.43 -9.14
CA SER A 13 31.58 -12.88 -9.16
C SER A 13 31.51 -13.51 -7.77
N GLU A 14 31.83 -12.75 -6.72
CA GLU A 14 31.65 -13.19 -5.33
C GLU A 14 30.16 -13.18 -4.91
N LEU A 15 29.39 -12.19 -5.39
CA LEU A 15 27.96 -12.05 -5.10
C LEU A 15 27.08 -13.01 -5.92
N TYR A 16 27.46 -13.27 -7.17
CA TYR A 16 26.75 -14.15 -8.12
C TYR A 16 27.74 -15.17 -8.74
N PRO A 17 28.09 -16.24 -8.00
CA PRO A 17 29.12 -17.20 -8.40
C PRO A 17 28.85 -17.94 -9.72
N THR A 18 27.57 -18.10 -10.09
CA THR A 18 27.17 -18.79 -11.31
C THR A 18 26.49 -17.85 -12.32
N ALA A 19 26.56 -18.22 -13.60
CA ALA A 19 25.86 -17.48 -14.65
C ALA A 19 24.34 -17.51 -14.42
N GLU A 20 23.81 -18.61 -13.89
CA GLU A 20 22.41 -18.77 -13.52
C GLU A 20 22.00 -17.80 -12.40
N GLU A 21 22.80 -17.65 -11.34
CA GLU A 21 22.52 -16.70 -10.25
C GLU A 21 22.58 -15.25 -10.73
N ALA A 22 23.57 -14.89 -11.56
CA ALA A 22 23.66 -13.56 -12.14
C ALA A 22 22.45 -13.26 -13.05
N ALA A 23 22.03 -14.23 -13.87
CA ALA A 23 20.86 -14.09 -14.73
C ALA A 23 19.56 -13.97 -13.93
N ALA A 24 19.43 -14.73 -12.83
CA ALA A 24 18.29 -14.65 -11.93
C ALA A 24 18.20 -13.26 -11.26
N GLU A 25 19.31 -12.71 -10.80
CA GLU A 25 19.34 -11.37 -10.21
C GLU A 25 18.99 -10.29 -11.25
N ILE A 26 19.54 -10.38 -12.46
CA ILE A 26 19.18 -9.46 -13.56
C ILE A 26 17.68 -9.50 -13.80
N ALA A 27 17.08 -10.69 -13.94
CA ALA A 27 15.65 -10.85 -14.15
C ALA A 27 14.82 -10.29 -12.97
N LEU A 28 15.27 -10.46 -11.73
CA LEU A 28 14.64 -9.90 -10.55
C LEU A 28 14.64 -8.37 -10.57
N LEU A 29 15.80 -7.76 -10.85
CA LEU A 29 15.96 -6.31 -10.90
C LEU A 29 15.18 -5.69 -12.06
N GLU A 30 15.20 -6.34 -13.23
CA GLU A 30 14.37 -5.95 -14.38
C GLU A 30 12.87 -6.04 -14.04
N GLY A 31 12.47 -7.12 -13.37
CA GLY A 31 11.10 -7.28 -12.88
C GLY A 31 10.69 -6.18 -11.91
N ALA A 32 11.55 -5.86 -10.93
CA ALA A 32 11.31 -4.79 -9.97
C ALA A 32 11.18 -3.41 -10.65
N LEU A 33 11.98 -3.13 -11.67
CA LEU A 33 11.90 -1.90 -12.46
C LEU A 33 10.64 -1.83 -13.35
N ALA A 34 10.11 -2.99 -13.76
CA ALA A 34 8.88 -3.09 -14.54
C ALA A 34 7.60 -2.99 -13.69
N LEU A 35 7.71 -3.14 -12.37
CA LEU A 35 6.57 -2.92 -11.47
C LEU A 35 6.13 -1.44 -11.57
N PRO A 36 4.81 -1.18 -11.55
CA PRO A 36 4.33 0.19 -11.46
C PRO A 36 4.94 0.84 -10.23
N ARG A 37 5.39 2.10 -10.37
CA ARG A 37 5.85 2.86 -9.22
C ARG A 37 4.75 2.87 -8.17
N GLY A 38 5.16 2.71 -6.90
CA GLY A 38 4.25 2.86 -5.77
C GLY A 38 3.60 4.25 -5.77
N THR A 39 2.53 4.41 -5.00
CA THR A 39 1.88 5.71 -4.84
C THR A 39 2.84 6.68 -4.14
N GLU A 40 3.25 7.73 -4.85
CA GLU A 40 4.07 8.82 -4.29
C GLU A 40 3.16 9.97 -3.88
N LEU A 41 3.36 10.47 -2.65
CA LEU A 41 2.61 11.59 -2.09
C LEU A 41 3.57 12.72 -1.75
N PHE A 42 3.44 13.85 -2.45
CA PHE A 42 4.22 15.05 -2.19
C PHE A 42 3.38 16.06 -1.39
N ALA A 43 3.86 16.46 -0.21
CA ALA A 43 3.22 17.46 0.63
C ALA A 43 4.26 18.49 1.11
N SER A 44 3.92 19.78 1.02
CA SER A 44 4.69 20.88 1.63
C SER A 44 3.87 21.54 2.75
N ASP A 45 4.52 22.40 3.53
CA ASP A 45 3.85 23.35 4.43
C ASP A 45 2.94 22.72 5.49
N ILE A 46 3.34 21.56 6.04
CA ILE A 46 2.57 20.86 7.08
C ILE A 46 2.40 21.72 8.35
N HIS A 47 3.41 22.52 8.73
CA HIS A 47 3.35 23.49 9.84
C HIS A 47 2.68 23.04 11.17
N GLY A 48 2.79 21.75 11.52
CA GLY A 48 2.17 21.22 12.75
C GLY A 48 0.71 20.79 12.60
N GLU A 49 0.15 20.83 11.39
CA GLU A 49 -1.20 20.38 11.05
C GLU A 49 -1.29 18.85 10.98
N HIS A 50 -1.10 18.20 12.14
CA HIS A 50 -1.11 16.74 12.26
C HIS A 50 -2.39 16.11 11.71
N ASN A 51 -3.56 16.66 12.05
CA ASN A 51 -4.85 16.08 11.67
C ASN A 51 -5.07 16.13 10.15
N ALA A 52 -4.77 17.28 9.52
CA ALA A 52 -4.92 17.44 8.07
C ALA A 52 -3.94 16.53 7.30
N PHE A 53 -2.68 16.48 7.75
CA PHE A 53 -1.68 15.61 7.14
C PHE A 53 -2.03 14.12 7.31
N SER A 54 -2.44 13.71 8.51
CA SER A 54 -2.87 12.34 8.78
C SER A 54 -4.06 11.93 7.91
N HIS A 55 -5.07 12.82 7.75
CA HIS A 55 -6.20 12.57 6.85
C HIS A 55 -5.77 12.40 5.39
N LEU A 56 -4.84 13.26 4.93
CA LEU A 56 -4.33 13.23 3.56
C LEU A 56 -3.53 11.95 3.27
N VAL A 57 -2.73 11.46 4.22
CA VAL A 57 -2.03 10.17 4.10
C VAL A 57 -3.03 9.02 4.11
N ARG A 58 -3.97 9.00 5.06
CA ARG A 58 -4.98 7.94 5.20
C ARG A 58 -5.87 7.79 3.97
N ASN A 59 -6.31 8.90 3.39
CA ASN A 59 -7.18 8.87 2.21
C ASN A 59 -6.41 8.76 0.87
N GLY A 60 -5.07 8.73 0.92
CA GLY A 60 -4.20 8.68 -0.26
C GLY A 60 -4.38 9.90 -1.17
N SER A 61 -4.56 11.10 -0.61
CA SER A 61 -4.96 12.31 -1.33
C SER A 61 -6.24 12.13 -2.18
N GLY A 62 -7.17 11.28 -1.73
CA GLY A 62 -8.41 10.95 -2.43
C GLY A 62 -8.33 9.74 -3.36
N ALA A 63 -7.14 9.19 -3.61
CA ALA A 63 -6.95 8.03 -4.49
C ALA A 63 -7.72 6.80 -3.99
N VAL A 64 -7.88 6.62 -2.67
CA VAL A 64 -8.66 5.50 -2.11
C VAL A 64 -10.12 5.56 -2.59
N ARG A 65 -10.71 6.77 -2.61
CA ARG A 65 -12.10 6.95 -3.06
C ARG A 65 -12.27 6.64 -4.54
N GLU A 66 -11.31 7.07 -5.35
CA GLU A 66 -11.29 6.79 -6.80
C GLU A 66 -11.12 5.30 -7.07
N LEU A 67 -10.24 4.63 -6.33
CA LEU A 67 -10.03 3.18 -6.43
C LEU A 67 -11.28 2.40 -6.05
N VAL A 68 -11.93 2.73 -4.94
CA VAL A 68 -13.18 2.09 -4.52
C VAL A 68 -14.27 2.28 -5.59
N ALA A 69 -14.38 3.47 -6.18
CA ALA A 69 -15.33 3.72 -7.27
C ALA A 69 -15.01 2.91 -8.53
N ALA A 70 -13.74 2.75 -8.88
CA ALA A 70 -13.31 1.99 -10.05
C ALA A 70 -13.50 0.48 -9.88
N VAL A 71 -13.23 -0.06 -8.69
CA VAL A 71 -13.33 -1.50 -8.40
C VAL A 71 -14.79 -1.93 -8.15
N PHE A 72 -15.62 -1.05 -7.58
CA PHE A 72 -17.02 -1.34 -7.25
C PHE A 72 -17.99 -0.38 -7.96
N PRO A 73 -18.10 -0.46 -9.31
CA PRO A 73 -18.94 0.44 -10.08
C PRO A 73 -20.44 0.27 -9.76
N ASP A 74 -20.87 -0.96 -9.47
CA ASP A 74 -22.28 -1.31 -9.21
C ASP A 74 -22.74 -1.01 -7.77
N ALA A 75 -21.81 -0.71 -6.86
CA ALA A 75 -22.15 -0.35 -5.49
C ALA A 75 -22.90 1.00 -5.42
N THR A 76 -23.69 1.19 -4.37
CA THR A 76 -24.31 2.49 -4.12
C THR A 76 -23.25 3.52 -3.69
N ALA A 77 -23.57 4.81 -3.80
CA ALA A 77 -22.69 5.87 -3.32
C ALA A 77 -22.36 5.71 -1.83
N ASP A 78 -23.37 5.35 -1.02
CA ASP A 78 -23.23 5.18 0.42
C ASP A 78 -22.34 3.97 0.75
N ALA A 79 -22.55 2.82 0.10
CA ALA A 79 -21.71 1.64 0.32
C ALA A 79 -20.23 1.89 -0.03
N ARG A 80 -19.97 2.63 -1.12
CA ARG A 80 -18.59 3.04 -1.46
C ARG A 80 -18.00 4.01 -0.45
N ALA A 81 -18.80 4.94 0.06
CA ALA A 81 -18.35 5.88 1.08
C ALA A 81 -18.03 5.17 2.40
N GLU A 82 -18.86 4.21 2.80
CA GLU A 82 -18.61 3.37 3.98
C GLU A 82 -17.34 2.53 3.83
N LEU A 83 -17.12 1.90 2.67
CA LEU A 83 -15.91 1.14 2.41
C LEU A 83 -14.67 2.04 2.40
N ALA A 84 -14.74 3.21 1.75
CA ALA A 84 -13.64 4.17 1.77
C ALA A 84 -13.33 4.66 3.20
N ALA A 85 -14.36 4.91 4.02
CA ALA A 85 -14.18 5.28 5.42
C ALA A 85 -13.54 4.16 6.23
N ALA A 86 -13.98 2.91 6.05
CA ALA A 86 -13.40 1.75 6.73
C ALA A 86 -11.92 1.55 6.37
N VAL A 87 -11.54 1.75 5.11
CA VAL A 87 -10.14 1.65 4.67
C VAL A 87 -9.29 2.79 5.23
N CYS A 88 -9.81 4.02 5.24
CA CYS A 88 -9.06 5.20 5.69
C CYS A 88 -9.00 5.33 7.22
N TYR A 89 -10.01 4.83 7.93
CA TYR A 89 -10.23 5.02 9.37
C TYR A 89 -10.72 3.70 10.01
N PRO A 90 -9.93 2.62 9.98
CA PRO A 90 -10.40 1.29 10.37
C PRO A 90 -10.77 1.19 11.84
N ALA A 91 -9.98 1.81 12.73
CA ALA A 91 -10.23 1.77 14.17
C ALA A 91 -11.49 2.58 14.51
N GLU A 92 -11.58 3.81 14.01
CA GLU A 92 -12.71 4.70 14.26
C GLU A 92 -14.00 4.12 13.64
N LYS A 93 -13.92 3.51 12.45
CA LYS A 93 -15.08 2.85 11.84
C LYS A 93 -15.48 1.59 12.58
N ALA A 94 -14.53 0.82 13.10
CA ALA A 94 -14.82 -0.35 13.93
C ALA A 94 -15.54 0.06 15.22
N GLU A 95 -15.06 1.10 15.92
CA GLU A 95 -15.72 1.63 17.12
C GLU A 95 -17.18 2.02 16.85
N LEU A 96 -17.45 2.76 15.77
CA LEU A 96 -18.81 3.13 15.39
C LEU A 96 -19.70 1.92 15.12
N VAL A 97 -19.18 0.92 14.40
CA VAL A 97 -19.94 -0.31 14.13
C VAL A 97 -20.22 -1.09 15.41
N LEU A 98 -19.27 -1.13 16.35
CA LEU A 98 -19.43 -1.79 17.64
C LEU A 98 -20.47 -1.08 18.51
N GLU A 99 -20.47 0.25 18.52
CA GLU A 99 -21.47 1.07 19.20
C GLU A 99 -22.88 0.87 18.60
N ASP A 100 -22.99 0.80 17.28
CA ASP A 100 -24.28 0.68 16.56
C ASP A 100 -24.86 -0.75 16.59
N ALA A 101 -24.01 -1.79 16.52
CA ALA A 101 -24.45 -3.19 16.43
C ALA A 101 -24.88 -3.77 17.79
N GLY A 102 -24.31 -3.27 18.88
CA GLY A 102 -24.47 -3.86 20.22
C GLY A 102 -23.71 -5.18 20.40
N GLU A 103 -23.40 -5.53 21.65
CA GLU A 103 -22.54 -6.68 21.99
C GLU A 103 -23.07 -8.03 21.46
N GLU A 104 -24.39 -8.20 21.40
CA GLU A 104 -25.03 -9.46 21.00
C GLU A 104 -24.95 -9.72 19.49
N ALA A 105 -25.21 -8.70 18.65
CA ALA A 105 -25.09 -8.85 17.19
C ALA A 105 -23.64 -9.00 16.74
N LEU A 106 -22.69 -8.42 17.48
CA LEU A 106 -21.27 -8.63 17.23
C LEU A 106 -20.83 -10.06 17.54
N ALA A 107 -21.29 -10.62 18.66
CA ALA A 107 -20.99 -12.00 19.03
C ALA A 107 -21.50 -12.97 17.93
N ASP A 108 -22.72 -12.75 17.44
CA ASP A 108 -23.29 -13.53 16.35
C ASP A 108 -22.50 -13.41 15.03
N LEU A 109 -21.98 -12.23 14.71
CA LEU A 109 -21.15 -12.00 13.52
C LEU A 109 -19.79 -12.72 13.62
N ILE A 110 -19.16 -12.66 14.80
CA ILE A 110 -17.87 -13.32 15.07
C ILE A 110 -18.02 -14.84 15.00
N GLU A 111 -19.14 -15.40 15.47
CA GLU A 111 -19.41 -16.85 15.35
C GLU A 111 -19.64 -17.31 13.90
N GLN A 112 -20.02 -16.40 13.00
CA GLN A 112 -20.30 -16.70 11.58
C GLN A 112 -19.07 -16.58 10.66
N LEU A 113 -17.94 -16.07 11.16
CA LEU A 113 -16.66 -15.96 10.45
C LEU A 113 -15.75 -17.16 10.73
#